data_AF-A0A1Y3B5R8-F1
#
_entry.id   AF-A0A1Y3B5R8-F1
#
_cell.length_a   1.000
_cell.length_b   1.000
_cell.length_c   1.000
_cell.angle_alpha   90.00
_cell.angle_beta   90.00
_cell.angle_gamma   90.00
#
_symmetry.space_group_name_H-M   'P 1'
#
loop_
_entity.id
_entity.type
_entity.pdbx_description
1 polymer ?
#
loop_
_entity_poly.entity_id
_entity_poly.type
_entity_poly.pdbx_seq_one_letter_code
_entity_poly.pdbx_strand_id
1 'polypeptide(L)' 'MACLARLKSDVKALSELFPRTHPLFRVTLATVDEISCVFIVHNDQSSANSSSSSLEKKFVINANITETYPHDPP' A
#
# COMPACT_ATOMS: atom_id res chain seq x y z
N MET A 1 7.82 25.25 -9.28
CA MET A 1 7.60 24.47 -8.04
C MET A 1 6.22 23.80 -8.08
N ALA A 2 5.99 22.87 -9.00
CA ALA A 2 4.68 22.23 -9.22
C ALA A 2 4.57 20.83 -8.56
N CYS A 3 5.67 20.30 -8.00
CA CYS A 3 5.73 18.94 -7.46
C CYS A 3 4.95 18.76 -6.16
N LEU A 4 5.01 19.69 -5.21
CA LEU A 4 4.43 19.46 -3.87
C LEU A 4 2.89 19.42 -3.91
N ALA A 5 2.27 20.31 -4.68
CA ALA A 5 0.81 20.30 -4.87
C ALA A 5 0.34 19.01 -5.58
N ARG A 6 1.11 18.54 -6.57
CA ARG A 6 0.82 17.30 -7.30
C ARG A 6 0.99 16.08 -6.41
N LEU A 7 2.10 15.99 -5.69
CA LEU A 7 2.38 14.95 -4.72
C LEU A 7 1.31 14.87 -3.62
N LYS A 8 0.86 16.00 -3.08
CA LYS A 8 -0.27 16.03 -2.13
C LYS A 8 -1.57 15.51 -2.75
N SER A 9 -1.82 15.82 -4.02
CA SER A 9 -2.97 15.30 -4.75
C SER A 9 -2.85 13.79 -4.95
N ASP A 10 -1.66 13.30 -5.31
CA ASP A 10 -1.40 11.89 -5.59
C ASP A 10 -1.49 11.04 -4.31
N VAL A 11 -0.91 11.53 -3.20
CA VAL A 11 -1.01 10.94 -1.86
C VAL A 11 -2.46 10.85 -1.37
N LYS A 12 -3.24 11.91 -1.61
CA LYS A 12 -4.67 11.93 -1.29
C LYS A 12 -5.44 10.91 -2.15
N ALA A 13 -5.21 10.89 -3.46
CA ALA A 13 -5.85 9.94 -4.36
C ALA A 13 -5.51 8.48 -4.00
N LEU A 14 -4.25 8.21 -3.64
CA LEU A 14 -3.80 6.88 -3.21
C LEU A 14 -4.56 6.42 -1.95
N SER A 15 -4.75 7.32 -0.99
CA SER A 15 -5.47 7.04 0.26
C SER A 15 -6.97 6.82 0.04
N GLU A 16 -7.56 7.51 -0.93
CA GLU A 16 -8.97 7.37 -1.32
C GLU A 16 -9.22 6.08 -2.11
N LEU A 17 -8.30 5.71 -3.02
CA LEU A 17 -8.40 4.50 -3.84
C LEU A 17 -8.21 3.21 -3.02
N PHE A 18 -7.30 3.24 -2.05
CA PHE A 18 -6.92 2.06 -1.26
C PHE A 18 -7.12 2.28 0.24
N PRO A 19 -8.39 2.39 0.69
CA PRO A 19 -8.69 2.61 2.09
C PRO A 19 -8.22 1.45 2.95
N ARG A 20 -8.10 1.69 4.27
CA ARG A 20 -7.67 0.67 5.26
C ARG A 20 -8.62 -0.53 5.37
N THR A 21 -9.81 -0.45 4.79
CA THR A 21 -10.81 -1.52 4.73
C THR A 21 -10.68 -2.36 3.46
N HIS A 22 -9.86 -1.96 2.50
CA HIS A 22 -9.75 -2.62 1.21
C HIS A 22 -9.24 -4.07 1.39
N PRO A 23 -9.84 -5.08 0.73
CA PRO A 23 -9.58 -6.48 1.04
C PRO A 23 -8.16 -6.93 0.68
N LEU A 24 -7.57 -6.40 -0.39
CA LEU A 24 -6.29 -6.91 -0.93
C LEU A 24 -5.09 -5.98 -0.70
N PHE A 25 -5.32 -4.68 -0.64
CA PHE A 25 -4.25 -3.69 -0.55
C PHE A 25 -4.74 -2.46 0.21
N ARG A 26 -4.08 -2.14 1.31
CA ARG A 26 -4.51 -1.09 2.25
C ARG A 26 -3.39 -0.08 2.41
N VAL A 27 -3.65 1.18 2.15
CA VAL A 27 -2.71 2.24 2.50
C VAL A 27 -2.88 2.56 3.98
N THR A 28 -1.83 2.34 4.77
CA THR A 28 -1.84 2.66 6.20
C THR A 28 -1.37 4.10 6.41
N LEU A 29 -0.34 4.53 5.69
CA LEU A 29 0.19 5.89 5.77
C LEU A 29 0.56 6.36 4.38
N ALA A 30 0.25 7.61 4.07
CA ALA A 30 0.72 8.26 2.86
C ALA A 30 0.99 9.73 3.19
N THR A 31 2.25 10.12 3.09
CA THR A 31 2.76 11.48 3.30
C THR A 31 3.57 11.91 2.07
N VAL A 32 4.15 13.10 2.12
CA VAL A 32 4.99 13.62 1.04
C VAL A 32 6.39 12.97 1.00
N ASP A 33 6.78 12.25 2.04
CA ASP A 33 8.10 11.65 2.21
C ASP A 33 8.07 10.13 2.32
N GLU A 34 6.93 9.54 2.72
CA GLU A 34 6.80 8.10 2.88
C GLU A 34 5.39 7.58 2.54
N ILE A 35 5.34 6.34 2.06
CA ILE A 35 4.12 5.57 1.84
C ILE A 35 4.29 4.23 2.55
N SER A 36 3.34 3.91 3.42
CA SER A 36 3.21 2.59 4.03
C SER A 36 1.93 1.94 3.58
N CYS A 37 2.02 0.71 3.10
CA CYS A 37 0.87 -0.06 2.64
C CYS A 37 0.99 -1.52 3.07
N VAL A 38 -0.16 -2.19 3.11
CA VAL A 38 -0.27 -3.59 3.50
C VAL A 38 -0.97 -4.35 2.39
N PHE A 39 -0.29 -5.35 1.85
CA PHE A 39 -0.85 -6.29 0.90
C PHE A 39 -1.34 -7.53 1.64
N ILE A 40 -2.57 -7.96 1.37
CA ILE A 40 -3.22 -9.09 2.03
C ILE A 40 -3.45 -10.19 1.00
N VAL A 41 -2.76 -11.31 1.20
CA VAL A 41 -2.93 -12.52 0.40
C VAL A 41 -3.86 -13.46 1.14
N HIS A 42 -4.95 -13.80 0.48
CA HIS A 42 -5.88 -14.83 0.92
C HIS A 42 -5.38 -16.13 0.32
N ASN A 43 -4.84 -17.01 1.16
CA ASN A 43 -4.51 -18.36 0.72
C ASN A 43 -5.81 -19.16 0.66
N ASP A 44 -6.41 -19.24 -0.52
CA ASP A 44 -7.42 -20.26 -0.79
C ASP A 44 -6.68 -21.60 -0.83
N GLN A 45 -6.83 -22.39 0.22
CA GLN A 45 -6.20 -23.70 0.37
C GLN A 45 -6.84 -24.70 -0.60
N SER A 46 -6.53 -24.61 -1.89
CA SER A 46 -6.68 -25.70 -2.85
C SER A 46 -5.46 -26.63 -2.90
N SER A 47 -4.47 -26.42 -2.02
CA SER A 47 -3.35 -27.34 -1.83
C SER A 47 -3.45 -27.98 -0.46
N ALA A 48 -3.84 -29.25 -0.47
CA ALA A 48 -4.06 -30.11 0.67
C ALA A 48 -2.96 -30.04 1.73
N ASN A 49 -3.40 -30.10 3.00
CA ASN A 49 -2.64 -30.47 4.19
C ASN A 49 -1.97 -29.32 4.96
N SER A 50 -2.76 -28.45 5.62
CA SER A 50 -2.37 -27.80 6.87
C SER A 50 -3.60 -27.27 7.61
N SER A 51 -3.84 -27.82 8.79
CA SER A 51 -4.95 -27.54 9.69
C SER A 51 -4.90 -26.13 10.28
N SER A 52 -6.06 -25.46 10.25
CA SER A 52 -6.56 -24.40 11.16
C SER A 52 -6.08 -22.95 10.98
N SER A 53 -7.07 -22.04 11.07
CA SER A 53 -7.03 -20.57 11.11
C SER A 53 -6.90 -19.86 9.76
N SER A 54 -8.01 -19.42 9.13
CA SER A 54 -8.07 -18.49 7.99
C SER A 54 -6.80 -17.64 7.79
N LEU A 55 -5.83 -18.15 7.02
CA LEU A 55 -4.47 -17.62 7.00
C LEU A 55 -4.38 -16.45 6.03
N GLU A 56 -4.94 -15.29 6.42
CA GLU A 56 -4.63 -14.03 5.75
C GLU A 56 -3.14 -13.72 5.97
N LYS A 57 -2.34 -13.82 4.91
CA LYS A 57 -0.92 -13.43 4.97
C LYS A 57 -0.80 -11.95 4.62
N LYS A 58 -0.29 -11.15 5.56
CA LYS A 58 -0.12 -9.70 5.41
C LYS A 58 1.33 -9.37 5.13
N PHE A 59 1.58 -8.59 4.09
CA PHE A 59 2.90 -8.07 3.71
C PHE A 59 2.89 -6.56 3.91
N VAL A 60 3.70 -6.08 4.85
CA VAL A 60 3.87 -4.64 5.07
C VAL A 60 4.96 -4.14 4.14
N ILE A 61 4.67 -3.07 3.42
CA ILE A 61 5.55 -2.44 2.45
C ILE A 61 5.70 -0.98 2.88
N ASN A 62 6.94 -0.52 2.96
CA ASN A 62 7.31 0.85 3.28
C ASN A 62 8.16 1.37 2.13
N ALA A 63 7.78 2.49 1.54
CA ALA A 63 8.46 3.13 0.42
C ALA A 63 8.70 4.61 0.76
N ASN A 64 9.86 5.12 0.36
CA ASN A 64 10.25 6.51 0.59
C ASN A 64 10.10 7.31 -0.70
N ILE A 65 9.49 8.48 -0.59
CA ILE A 65 9.36 9.42 -1.71
C ILE A 65 10.55 10.37 -1.66
N THR A 66 11.36 10.35 -2.72
CA THR A 66 12.52 11.22 -2.84
C THR A 66 12.15 12.57 -3.44
N GLU A 67 13.03 13.56 -3.26
CA GLU A 67 12.86 14.91 -3.85
C GLU A 67 12.85 14.90 -5.40
N THR A 68 13.24 13.78 -6.01
CA THR A 68 13.21 13.56 -7.46
C THR A 68 11.83 13.13 -7.97
N TYR A 69 10.83 12.93 -7.11
CA TYR A 69 9.46 12.65 -7.55
C TYR A 69 8.88 13.84 -8.37
N PRO A 70 8.15 13.58 -9.48
CA PRO A 70 7.72 12.29 -10.03
C PRO A 70 8.66 11.70 -11.10
N HIS A 71 9.89 12.22 -11.25
CA HIS A 71 10.83 11.70 -12.25
C HIS A 71 11.35 10.30 -11.89
N ASP A 72 11.54 10.02 -10.60
CA ASP A 72 11.85 8.69 -10.09
C ASP A 72 10.70 8.16 -9.22
N PRO A 73 10.25 6.91 -9.43
CA PRO A 73 9.25 6.28 -8.60
C PRO A 73 9.81 5.84 -7.24
N PRO A 74 8.97 5.80 -6.19
CA PRO A 74 9.31 5.26 -4.88
C PRO A 74 9.28 3.72 -4.83
#